data_AF-I4Z7D8-F1
#
_entry.id   AF-I4Z7D8-F1
#
_cell.length_a   1.000
_cell.length_b   1.000
_cell.length_c   1.000
_cell.angle_alpha   90.00
_cell.angle_beta   90.00
_cell.angle_gamma   90.00
#
_symmetry.space_group_name_H-M   'P 1'
#
loop_
_entity.id
_entity.type
_entity.pdbx_description
1 polymer ?
#
loop_
_entity_poly.entity_id
_entity_poly.type
_entity_poly.pdbx_seq_one_letter_code
_entity_poly.pdbx_strand_id
1 'polypeptide(L)'
;MQIFIFKRTSKQLSLFSSLEDMLNHKHPLFQLSHKINWQTFDDAFSPLYCSTNGRPNHPIRLMCGLLILKHLHNVSDESVVLQWSENAYYQYFCGQLEFTPKEPCDVSEKVSVKFAFTKSTLKYSF
;
A
#
# COMPACT_ATOMS: atom_id res chain seq x y z
N MET A 1 -21.51 21.17 45.79
CA MET A 1 -20.49 20.10 45.84
C MET A 1 -19.97 19.88 44.43
N GLN A 2 -18.80 20.45 44.10
CA GLN A 2 -18.03 20.07 42.92
C GLN A 2 -17.46 18.66 43.12
N ILE A 3 -17.41 17.84 42.08
CA ILE A 3 -16.32 16.87 41.95
C ILE A 3 -15.76 16.97 40.54
N PHE A 4 -14.50 17.38 40.52
CA PHE A 4 -13.61 17.55 39.40
C PHE A 4 -13.17 16.19 38.82
N ILE A 5 -13.10 16.12 37.48
CA ILE A 5 -12.02 15.52 36.65
C ILE A 5 -11.67 14.03 36.79
N PHE A 6 -11.77 13.31 35.66
CA PHE A 6 -10.57 12.70 35.07
C PHE A 6 -10.61 12.76 33.54
N LYS A 7 -10.02 13.83 32.96
CA LYS A 7 -9.46 13.75 31.61
C LYS A 7 -8.35 12.72 31.69
N ARG A 8 -8.60 11.51 31.18
CA ARG A 8 -7.57 10.48 31.09
C ARG A 8 -6.64 10.82 29.92
N THR A 9 -5.68 11.71 30.16
CA THR A 9 -4.47 11.82 29.33
C THR A 9 -3.58 10.64 29.66
N SER A 10 -3.92 9.48 29.14
CA SER A 10 -2.99 8.36 29.04
C SER A 10 -2.69 8.17 27.57
N LYS A 11 -1.47 8.52 27.15
CA LYS A 11 -0.82 7.89 25.98
C LYS A 11 -0.53 6.42 26.34
N GLN A 12 -1.57 5.67 26.68
CA GLN A 12 -1.46 4.23 26.74
C GLN A 12 -1.33 3.84 25.27
N LEU A 13 -0.10 3.53 24.86
CA LEU A 13 0.16 2.90 23.57
C LEU A 13 -0.73 1.67 23.53
N SER A 14 -1.77 1.74 22.70
CA SER A 14 -2.52 0.57 22.26
C SER A 14 -1.49 -0.49 21.88
N LEU A 15 -1.64 -1.71 22.38
CA LEU A 15 -0.77 -2.84 22.00
C LEU A 15 -0.85 -3.16 20.50
N PHE A 16 -1.80 -2.54 19.79
CA PHE A 16 -1.88 -2.48 18.34
C PHE A 16 -1.83 -1.00 17.92
N SER A 17 -0.63 -0.45 17.76
CA SER A 17 -0.43 0.79 17.01
C SER A 17 -0.34 0.43 15.54
N SER A 18 -1.25 0.97 14.72
CA SER A 18 -1.25 0.73 13.28
C SER A 18 -0.06 1.42 12.63
N LEU A 19 0.33 0.98 11.43
CA LEU A 19 1.38 1.65 10.64
C LEU A 19 1.05 3.14 10.43
N GLU A 20 -0.23 3.48 10.34
CA GLU A 20 -0.69 4.87 10.24
C GLU A 20 -0.25 5.73 11.43
N ASP A 21 -0.46 5.23 12.65
CA ASP A 21 -0.18 5.95 13.89
C ASP A 21 1.32 6.24 14.08
N MET A 22 2.17 5.46 13.42
CA MET A 22 3.63 5.59 13.48
C MET A 22 4.19 6.60 12.47
N LEU A 23 3.42 6.99 11.45
CA LEU A 23 3.89 7.85 10.36
C LEU A 23 3.62 9.33 10.63
N ASN A 24 4.42 10.19 10.01
CA ASN A 24 4.15 11.62 10.04
C ASN A 24 3.06 11.99 9.04
N HIS A 25 1.91 12.46 9.53
CA HIS A 25 0.76 12.82 8.70
C HIS A 25 1.02 14.03 7.76
N LYS A 26 2.11 14.77 7.98
CA LYS A 26 2.55 15.86 7.08
C LYS A 26 3.38 15.36 5.91
N HIS A 27 3.76 14.09 5.88
CA HIS A 27 4.58 13.55 4.80
C HIS A 27 3.79 13.54 3.48
N PRO A 28 4.38 13.96 2.34
CA PRO A 28 3.69 14.04 1.06
C PRO A 28 3.03 12.72 0.62
N LEU A 29 3.71 11.58 0.79
CA LEU A 29 3.15 10.26 0.44
C LEU A 29 1.96 9.86 1.33
N PHE A 30 1.97 10.27 2.61
CA PHE A 30 0.86 10.00 3.52
C PHE A 30 -0.38 10.80 3.08
N GLN A 31 -0.20 12.07 2.73
CA GLN A 31 -1.31 12.89 2.23
C GLN A 31 -1.79 12.40 0.86
N LEU A 32 -0.87 11.94 0.01
CA LEU A 32 -1.20 11.41 -1.31
C LEU A 32 -2.03 10.12 -1.18
N SER A 33 -1.68 9.21 -0.27
CA SER A 33 -2.46 7.97 -0.08
C SER A 33 -3.91 8.25 0.31
N HIS A 34 -4.19 9.32 1.04
CA HIS A 34 -5.56 9.71 1.43
C HIS A 34 -6.32 10.47 0.33
N LYS A 35 -5.60 11.12 -0.59
CA LYS A 35 -6.21 11.88 -1.70
C LYS A 35 -6.61 10.99 -2.87
N ILE A 36 -5.95 9.84 -3.04
CA ILE A 36 -6.26 8.90 -4.11
C ILE A 36 -7.56 8.15 -3.78
N ASN A 37 -8.52 8.18 -4.71
CA ASN A 37 -9.70 7.34 -4.62
C ASN A 37 -9.35 5.89 -5.01
N TRP A 38 -8.88 5.10 -4.04
CA TRP A 38 -8.52 3.71 -4.26
C TRP A 38 -9.69 2.84 -4.73
N GLN A 39 -10.92 3.19 -4.39
CA GLN A 39 -12.12 2.48 -4.83
C GLN A 39 -12.26 2.48 -6.36
N THR A 40 -11.88 3.58 -7.03
CA THR A 40 -11.90 3.63 -8.50
C THR A 40 -10.98 2.59 -9.13
N PHE A 41 -9.83 2.32 -8.49
CA PHE A 41 -8.93 1.26 -8.94
C PHE A 41 -9.53 -0.12 -8.65
N ASP A 42 -10.07 -0.33 -7.45
CA ASP A 42 -10.74 -1.59 -7.12
C ASP A 42 -11.87 -1.88 -8.12
N ASP A 43 -12.73 -0.92 -8.44
CA ASP A 43 -13.84 -1.10 -9.38
C ASP A 43 -13.36 -1.36 -10.82
N ALA A 44 -12.32 -0.65 -11.26
CA ALA A 44 -11.79 -0.80 -12.62
C ALA A 44 -11.03 -2.11 -12.82
N PHE A 45 -10.33 -2.57 -11.78
CA PHE A 45 -9.48 -3.76 -11.86
C PHE A 45 -10.17 -5.02 -11.35
N SER A 46 -11.21 -4.92 -10.51
CA SER A 46 -11.98 -6.07 -9.99
C SER A 46 -12.46 -7.03 -11.10
N PRO A 47 -12.99 -6.58 -12.26
CA PRO A 47 -13.37 -7.48 -13.36
C PRO A 47 -12.21 -8.24 -13.99
N LEU A 48 -10.98 -7.75 -13.84
CA LEU A 48 -9.77 -8.39 -14.36
C LEU A 48 -9.23 -9.47 -13.42
N TYR A 49 -9.68 -9.49 -12.17
CA TYR A 49 -9.32 -10.49 -11.18
C TYR A 49 -10.43 -11.53 -11.04
N CYS A 50 -10.10 -12.78 -11.35
CA CYS A 50 -11.04 -13.89 -11.20
C CYS A 50 -11.12 -14.29 -9.73
N SER A 51 -12.29 -14.16 -9.10
CA SER A 51 -12.53 -14.57 -7.71
C SER A 51 -12.41 -16.08 -7.49
N THR A 52 -12.40 -16.88 -8.57
CA THR A 52 -12.62 -18.33 -8.55
C THR A 52 -11.39 -19.18 -8.91
N ASN A 53 -10.27 -18.58 -9.34
CA ASN A 53 -9.04 -19.32 -9.68
C ASN A 53 -7.84 -18.89 -8.81
N GLY A 54 -7.47 -19.76 -7.86
CA GLY A 54 -6.11 -20.05 -7.37
C GLY A 54 -5.13 -18.92 -6.98
N ARG A 55 -4.70 -18.97 -5.70
CA ARG A 55 -3.83 -18.06 -4.92
C ARG A 55 -4.45 -16.70 -4.57
N PRO A 56 -4.30 -16.21 -3.33
CA PRO A 56 -4.81 -14.90 -2.95
C PRO A 56 -4.14 -13.83 -3.81
N ASN A 57 -4.91 -13.24 -4.72
CA ASN A 57 -4.44 -12.12 -5.52
C ASN A 57 -4.00 -11.00 -4.59
N HIS A 58 -2.83 -10.44 -4.86
CA HIS A 58 -2.34 -9.29 -4.13
C HIS A 58 -3.37 -8.16 -4.15
N PRO A 59 -3.50 -7.37 -3.06
CA PRO A 59 -4.44 -6.27 -3.04
C PRO A 59 -4.15 -5.30 -4.19
N ILE A 60 -5.19 -4.88 -4.91
CA ILE A 60 -5.09 -3.98 -6.08
C ILE A 60 -4.32 -2.71 -5.71
N ARG A 61 -4.56 -2.19 -4.50
CA ARG A 61 -3.83 -1.05 -3.94
C ARG A 61 -2.31 -1.26 -3.84
N LEU A 62 -1.83 -2.45 -3.53
CA LEU A 62 -0.39 -2.75 -3.51
C LEU A 62 0.20 -2.65 -4.92
N MET A 63 -0.51 -3.21 -5.90
CA MET A 63 -0.11 -3.20 -7.30
C MET A 63 -0.10 -1.76 -7.86
N CYS A 64 -1.22 -1.04 -7.76
CA CYS A 64 -1.31 0.34 -8.20
C CYS A 64 -0.34 1.26 -7.44
N GLY A 65 -0.16 1.02 -6.14
CA GLY A 65 0.77 1.77 -5.30
C GLY A 65 2.22 1.67 -5.78
N LEU A 66 2.69 0.46 -6.10
CA LEU A 66 4.03 0.23 -6.63
C LEU A 66 4.24 0.90 -8.00
N LEU A 67 3.23 0.91 -8.89
CA LEU A 67 3.29 1.65 -10.16
C LEU A 67 3.47 3.15 -9.94
N ILE A 68 2.64 3.72 -9.07
CA ILE A 68 2.68 5.16 -8.80
C ILE A 68 4.04 5.51 -8.21
N LEU A 69 4.55 4.72 -7.26
CA LEU A 69 5.88 4.93 -6.66
C LEU A 69 7.00 4.83 -7.70
N LYS A 70 6.94 3.83 -8.59
CA LYS A 70 7.88 3.67 -9.71
C LYS A 70 7.92 4.92 -10.59
N HIS A 71 6.75 5.41 -11.00
CA HIS A 71 6.65 6.61 -11.85
C HIS A 71 7.03 7.89 -11.12
N LEU A 72 6.67 8.02 -9.83
CA LEU A 72 6.95 9.21 -9.01
C LEU A 72 8.46 9.38 -8.75
N HIS A 73 9.18 8.27 -8.56
CA HIS A 73 10.62 8.28 -8.31
C HIS A 73 11.49 7.99 -9.54
N ASN A 74 10.88 7.67 -10.68
CA ASN A 74 11.57 7.29 -11.93
C ASN A 74 12.62 6.17 -11.71
N VAL A 75 12.22 5.13 -10.98
CA VAL A 75 13.07 3.98 -10.62
C VAL A 75 12.65 2.71 -11.37
N SER A 76 13.51 1.68 -11.35
CA SER A 76 13.17 0.37 -11.93
C SER A 76 12.21 -0.42 -11.03
N ASP A 77 11.64 -1.50 -11.59
CA ASP A 77 10.74 -2.41 -10.85
C ASP A 77 11.45 -3.09 -9.68
N GLU A 78 12.74 -3.39 -9.82
CA GLU A 78 13.56 -4.02 -8.78
C GLU A 78 13.84 -3.01 -7.66
N SER A 79 14.21 -1.77 -8.03
CA SER A 79 14.51 -0.72 -7.05
C SER A 79 13.29 -0.32 -6.23
N VAL A 80 12.10 -0.19 -6.84
CA VAL A 80 10.88 0.16 -6.09
C VAL A 80 10.50 -0.94 -5.09
N VAL A 81 10.70 -2.21 -5.44
CA VAL A 81 10.44 -3.35 -4.55
C VAL A 81 11.38 -3.36 -3.36
N LEU A 82 12.67 -3.11 -3.57
CA LEU A 82 13.65 -3.01 -2.48
C LEU A 82 13.31 -1.85 -1.56
N GLN A 83 13.10 -0.65 -2.11
CA GLN A 83 12.73 0.54 -1.33
C GLN A 83 11.41 0.34 -0.57
N TRP A 84 10.45 -0.39 -1.12
CA TRP A 84 9.21 -0.72 -0.44
C TRP A 84 9.46 -1.56 0.83
N SER A 85 10.38 -2.52 0.79
CA SER A 85 10.72 -3.35 1.96
C SER A 85 11.41 -2.55 3.07
N GLU A 86 12.10 -1.46 2.72
CA GLU A 86 12.85 -0.62 3.66
C GLU A 86 12.05 0.60 4.16
N ASN A 87 11.02 1.03 3.44
CA ASN A 87 10.34 2.30 3.69
C ASN A 87 8.89 2.13 4.13
N ALA A 88 8.61 2.45 5.40
CA ALA A 88 7.28 2.41 6.00
C ALA A 88 6.24 3.28 5.26
N TYR A 89 6.63 4.41 4.67
CA TYR A 89 5.72 5.24 3.87
C TYR A 89 5.27 4.55 2.60
N TYR A 90 6.15 3.77 1.96
CA TYR A 90 5.82 3.05 0.73
C TYR A 90 4.85 1.91 1.04
N GLN A 91 5.08 1.20 2.15
CA GLN A 91 4.18 0.15 2.62
C GLN A 91 2.80 0.70 2.95
N TYR A 92 2.73 1.81 3.68
CA TYR A 92 1.46 2.46 4.00
C TYR A 92 0.75 3.00 2.75
N PHE A 93 1.49 3.62 1.83
CA PHE A 93 0.94 4.10 0.57
C PHE A 93 0.26 2.96 -0.20
N CYS A 94 0.93 1.80 -0.28
CA CYS A 94 0.44 0.55 -0.86
C CYS A 94 -0.63 -0.18 -0.03
N GLY A 95 -1.06 0.36 1.12
CA GLY A 95 -2.17 -0.16 1.91
C GLY A 95 -1.80 -1.18 2.99
N GLN A 96 -0.53 -1.29 3.38
CA GLN A 96 -0.15 -2.11 4.53
C GLN A 96 -0.61 -1.47 5.84
N LEU A 97 -1.08 -2.32 6.76
CA LEU A 97 -1.48 -1.93 8.11
C LEU A 97 -0.36 -2.10 9.13
N GLU A 98 0.64 -2.92 8.81
CA GLU A 98 1.79 -3.22 9.65
C GLU A 98 3.08 -3.17 8.82
N PHE A 99 4.18 -2.73 9.43
CA PHE A 99 5.47 -2.70 8.76
C PHE A 99 6.02 -4.12 8.61
N THR A 100 6.36 -4.51 7.39
CA THR A 100 6.96 -5.80 7.08
C THR A 100 8.28 -5.62 6.33
N PRO A 101 9.45 -5.90 6.94
CA PRO A 101 10.77 -5.73 6.31
C PRO A 101 11.09 -6.89 5.36
N LYS A 102 10.20 -7.14 4.40
CA LYS A 102 10.36 -8.17 3.36
C LYS A 102 9.83 -7.64 2.04
N GLU A 103 10.21 -8.26 0.94
CA GLU A 103 9.66 -7.90 -0.36
C GLU A 103 8.17 -8.24 -0.45
N PRO A 104 7.35 -7.45 -1.18
CA PRO A 104 5.92 -7.65 -1.26
C PRO A 104 5.51 -8.94 -1.99
N CYS A 105 6.39 -9.50 -2.83
CA CYS A 105 6.14 -10.69 -3.64
C CYS A 105 7.36 -11.62 -3.59
N ASP A 106 7.12 -12.93 -3.47
CA ASP A 106 8.18 -13.94 -3.64
C ASP A 106 8.65 -13.99 -5.11
N VAL A 107 9.83 -14.55 -5.41
CA VAL A 107 10.45 -14.53 -6.74
C VAL A 107 9.53 -15.13 -7.81
N SER A 108 8.76 -16.16 -7.47
CA SER A 108 7.75 -16.77 -8.37
C SER A 108 6.53 -15.87 -8.61
N GLU A 109 6.22 -14.97 -7.68
CA GLU A 109 5.05 -14.09 -7.71
C GLU A 109 5.38 -12.74 -8.33
N LYS A 110 6.64 -12.27 -8.23
CA LYS A 110 7.18 -11.16 -9.02
C LYS A 110 6.93 -11.35 -10.51
N VAL A 111 7.06 -12.59 -11.00
CA VAL A 111 6.80 -12.94 -12.40
C VAL A 111 5.31 -12.76 -12.72
N SER A 112 4.40 -13.28 -11.90
CA SER A 112 2.95 -13.13 -12.10
C SER A 112 2.49 -11.68 -12.03
N VAL A 113 3.01 -10.89 -11.08
CA VAL A 113 2.74 -9.45 -10.96
C VAL A 113 3.28 -8.70 -12.17
N LYS A 114 4.53 -8.95 -12.58
CA LYS A 114 5.10 -8.39 -13.82
C LYS A 114 4.26 -8.77 -15.04
N PHE A 115 3.82 -10.02 -15.18
CA PHE A 115 2.97 -10.44 -16.30
C PHE A 115 1.58 -9.79 -16.27
N ALA A 116 0.93 -9.70 -15.10
CA ALA A 116 -0.34 -9.00 -14.95
C ALA A 116 -0.20 -7.51 -15.31
N PHE A 117 0.90 -6.88 -14.89
CA PHE A 117 1.24 -5.49 -15.19
C PHE A 117 1.58 -5.22 -16.65
N THR A 118 2.38 -6.08 -17.30
CA THR A 118 2.71 -5.92 -18.72
C THR A 118 1.44 -6.06 -19.54
N LYS A 119 0.55 -6.99 -19.18
CA LYS A 119 -0.72 -7.21 -19.88
C LYS A 119 -1.73 -6.07 -19.69
N SER A 120 -1.77 -5.44 -18.51
CA SER A 120 -2.60 -4.25 -18.26
C SER A 120 -1.99 -2.99 -18.89
N THR A 121 -0.67 -2.80 -18.83
CA THR A 121 0.02 -1.68 -19.49
C THR A 121 -0.12 -1.74 -21.02
N LEU A 122 -0.10 -2.94 -21.62
CA LEU A 122 -0.37 -3.12 -23.06
C LEU A 122 -1.83 -2.91 -23.45
N LYS A 123 -2.79 -2.98 -22.52
CA LYS A 123 -4.20 -2.62 -22.78
C LYS A 123 -4.49 -1.13 -22.63
N TYR A 124 -3.64 -0.39 -21.92
CA TYR A 124 -3.78 1.05 -21.67
C TYR A 124 -2.65 1.89 -22.27
N SER A 125 -1.80 1.30 -23.12
CA SER A 125 -0.91 2.03 -24.01
C SER A 125 -1.67 2.29 -25.31
N PHE A 126 -1.74 3.56 -25.70
CA PHE A 126 -2.43 4.12 -26.87
C PHE A 126 -2.40 3.26 -28.13
#